data_AF-A0A497AUX2-F1
#
_entry.id   AF-A0A497AUX2-F1
#
_cell.length_a   1.000
_cell.length_b   1.000
_cell.length_c   1.000
_cell.angle_alpha   90.00
_cell.angle_beta   90.00
_cell.angle_gamma   90.00
#
_symmetry.space_group_name_H-M   'P 1'
#
loop_
_entity.id
_entity.type
_entity.pdbx_description
1 polymer ?
#
loop_
_entity_poly.entity_id
_entity_poly.type
_entity_poly.pdbx_seq_one_letter_code
_entity_poly.pdbx_strand_id
1 'polypeptide(L)'
;MPITGLTDRKTTKTDLRLRSIGTVRKGEKKGDDLVDLEYFRFVPSPGFEGVAQAFHNIYGDEPRMLYGYLPYATVERNWSTWKESWGKRIGLMHRCDGNYMVQWLDDTTKKYVRDYDLKLKRPCPFGPFAEKKGRGTPCKQVGRLSLILPELMKELLFNGAEYGMETAPLGFVTVITTSEHDLGNLSRELFTLEEQGGRDGLRQMPVILRRVLEDVGVRFEGKDGKPLKTKQKKWMLHISTTNDYIIQQLAATEARRQIAAKSGVMPQPPATTTALVPAADVIEGEYYEAPVTAESPWNGGNGNEAPKPAAKKKPKAAAKKKTKPNATAAGSPVNGNGSAVDRPAPPKIVRRWLRERGQWVKGKANDYSDAHRQADTQQVAPDAKAVQRVAALMGKALETANDKGNDLALKRHSVLGYLYDRDSTGLLNEAEVSALLAWLKSSDGSFSNPNDNAAVECRSILKESLIKAGQAELAL
;
A
#
# COMPACT_ATOMS: atom_id res chain seq x y z
N MET A 1 -17.75 -44.81 -7.68
CA MET A 1 -16.37 -45.10 -8.14
C MET A 1 -15.44 -44.02 -7.61
N PRO A 2 -14.67 -44.28 -6.55
CA PRO A 2 -13.54 -43.41 -6.21
C PRO A 2 -12.54 -43.38 -7.37
N ILE A 3 -12.07 -42.20 -7.79
CA ILE A 3 -11.10 -42.03 -8.88
C ILE A 3 -9.70 -42.21 -8.28
N THR A 4 -9.09 -43.36 -8.54
CA THR A 4 -7.69 -43.65 -8.18
C THR A 4 -6.78 -42.54 -8.71
N GLY A 5 -5.98 -41.94 -7.83
CA GLY A 5 -5.13 -40.79 -8.11
C GLY A 5 -5.78 -39.42 -7.93
N LEU A 6 -7.07 -39.32 -7.60
CA LEU A 6 -7.76 -38.08 -7.19
C LEU A 6 -8.09 -38.07 -5.68
N THR A 7 -8.33 -39.25 -5.09
CA THR A 7 -8.67 -39.45 -3.67
C THR A 7 -7.50 -39.94 -2.81
N ASP A 8 -6.40 -40.32 -3.44
CA ASP A 8 -5.29 -41.08 -2.85
C ASP A 8 -3.94 -40.33 -2.98
N ARG A 9 -3.99 -39.05 -3.34
CA ARG A 9 -2.81 -38.17 -3.33
C ARG A 9 -2.49 -37.73 -1.90
N LYS A 10 -1.21 -37.85 -1.49
CA LYS A 10 -0.69 -37.16 -0.29
C LYS A 10 -0.87 -35.63 -0.36
N THR A 11 -1.13 -35.07 -1.54
CA THR A 11 -1.38 -33.64 -1.83
C THR A 11 -2.84 -33.22 -1.80
N THR A 12 -3.80 -34.13 -1.51
CA THR A 12 -5.19 -33.73 -1.20
C THR A 12 -5.37 -33.21 0.24
N LYS A 13 -4.26 -33.00 0.97
CA LYS A 13 -4.23 -32.24 2.23
C LYS A 13 -4.51 -30.76 1.96
N THR A 14 -5.79 -30.43 1.77
CA THR A 14 -6.44 -29.15 2.13
C THR A 14 -5.59 -27.90 1.90
N ASP A 15 -5.10 -27.69 0.68
CA ASP A 15 -4.65 -26.37 0.27
C ASP A 15 -5.86 -25.59 -0.25
N LEU A 16 -6.14 -24.47 0.42
CA LEU A 16 -7.14 -23.49 -0.02
C LEU A 16 -6.86 -23.08 -1.48
N ARG A 17 -7.69 -23.54 -2.42
CA ARG A 17 -7.67 -23.11 -3.83
C ARG A 17 -8.33 -21.74 -3.96
N LEU A 18 -7.69 -20.74 -3.36
CA LEU A 18 -8.09 -19.35 -3.48
C LEU A 18 -7.84 -18.87 -4.91
N ARG A 19 -8.73 -18.01 -5.41
CA ARG A 19 -8.57 -17.35 -6.71
C ARG A 19 -7.86 -16.01 -6.52
N SER A 20 -7.18 -15.55 -7.56
CA SER A 20 -6.63 -14.19 -7.57
C SER A 20 -7.76 -13.19 -7.82
N ILE A 21 -8.10 -12.38 -6.81
CA ILE A 21 -9.16 -11.36 -6.89
C ILE A 21 -8.68 -10.07 -7.56
N GLY A 22 -7.36 -9.93 -7.73
CA GLY A 22 -6.78 -8.83 -8.49
C GLY A 22 -5.27 -8.79 -8.37
N THR A 23 -4.68 -7.83 -9.06
CA THR A 23 -3.25 -7.62 -9.18
C THR A 23 -2.85 -6.31 -8.50
N VAL A 24 -1.87 -6.38 -7.61
CA VAL A 24 -1.19 -5.20 -7.07
C VAL A 24 0.02 -4.89 -7.94
N ARG A 25 0.14 -3.64 -8.38
CA ARG A 25 1.23 -3.13 -9.22
C ARG A 25 1.93 -1.97 -8.54
N LYS A 26 3.23 -1.83 -8.79
CA LYS A 26 4.07 -0.71 -8.34
C LYS A 26 4.29 0.36 -9.41
N GLY A 27 3.67 0.23 -10.58
CA GLY A 27 3.91 1.12 -11.70
C GLY A 27 2.73 1.25 -12.64
N GLU A 28 2.81 2.27 -13.48
CA GLU A 28 1.83 2.58 -14.51
C GLU A 28 2.50 2.86 -15.85
N LYS A 29 1.75 2.66 -16.94
CA LYS A 29 2.20 3.03 -18.27
C LYS A 29 1.73 4.46 -18.53
N LYS A 30 2.68 5.37 -18.75
CA LYS A 30 2.41 6.78 -19.08
C LYS A 30 3.00 7.07 -20.45
N GLY A 31 2.15 7.05 -21.48
CA GLY A 31 2.62 7.07 -22.87
C GLY A 31 3.31 5.76 -23.22
N ASP A 32 4.52 5.84 -23.79
CA ASP A 32 5.36 4.66 -24.05
C ASP A 32 6.25 4.27 -22.86
N ASP A 33 6.34 5.13 -21.84
CA ASP A 33 7.18 4.92 -20.67
C ASP A 33 6.45 4.16 -19.55
N LEU A 34 7.22 3.36 -18.82
CA LEU A 34 6.78 2.71 -17.59
C LEU A 34 7.29 3.54 -16.41
N VAL A 35 6.36 4.15 -15.68
CA VAL A 35 6.65 4.96 -14.50
C VAL A 35 6.55 4.09 -13.26
N ASP A 36 7.59 4.12 -12.43
CA ASP A 36 7.59 3.49 -11.12
C ASP A 36 6.92 4.42 -10.10
N LEU A 37 5.88 3.93 -9.43
CA LEU A 37 5.07 4.70 -8.48
C LEU A 37 5.55 4.48 -7.05
N GLU A 38 5.47 5.51 -6.20
CA GLU A 38 5.88 5.41 -4.79
C GLU A 38 4.92 4.55 -3.95
N TYR A 39 3.75 4.21 -4.50
CA TYR A 39 2.67 3.50 -3.83
C TYR A 39 2.18 2.31 -4.66
N PHE A 40 1.33 1.49 -4.05
CA PHE A 40 0.67 0.35 -4.65
C PHE A 40 -0.62 0.76 -5.35
N ARG A 41 -0.80 0.26 -6.57
CA ARG A 41 -2.05 0.38 -7.32
C ARG A 41 -2.69 -0.99 -7.46
N PHE A 42 -3.99 -1.07 -7.22
CA PHE A 42 -4.77 -2.28 -7.42
C PHE A 42 -5.42 -2.30 -8.81
N VAL A 43 -5.44 -3.48 -9.43
CA VAL A 43 -6.13 -3.76 -10.69
C VAL A 43 -7.00 -5.00 -10.47
N PRO A 44 -8.34 -4.87 -10.51
CA PRO A 44 -9.22 -6.01 -10.26
C PRO A 44 -9.05 -7.07 -11.35
N SER A 45 -9.26 -8.32 -10.97
CA SER A 45 -9.37 -9.41 -11.95
C SER A 45 -10.74 -9.31 -12.66
N PRO A 46 -10.88 -9.81 -13.91
CA PRO A 46 -12.17 -9.87 -14.57
C PRO A 46 -13.23 -10.61 -13.73
N GLY A 47 -14.41 -10.03 -13.56
CA GLY A 47 -15.48 -10.54 -12.69
C GLY A 47 -15.36 -10.14 -11.22
N PHE A 48 -14.36 -9.33 -10.85
CA PHE A 48 -14.14 -8.80 -9.51
C PHE A 48 -13.97 -7.28 -9.52
N GLU A 49 -14.63 -6.58 -10.45
CA GLU A 49 -14.48 -5.15 -10.68
C GLU A 49 -14.76 -4.32 -9.42
N GLY A 50 -15.77 -4.72 -8.63
CA GLY A 50 -16.12 -4.09 -7.35
C GLY A 50 -15.01 -4.11 -6.29
N VAL A 51 -14.06 -5.06 -6.38
CA VAL A 51 -12.94 -5.17 -5.42
C VAL A 51 -12.03 -3.95 -5.47
N ALA A 52 -11.95 -3.24 -6.61
CA ALA A 52 -11.15 -2.03 -6.71
C ALA A 52 -11.66 -0.91 -5.79
N GLN A 53 -12.98 -0.76 -5.67
CA GLN A 53 -13.57 0.23 -4.78
C GLN A 53 -13.35 -0.14 -3.31
N ALA A 54 -13.55 -1.42 -2.96
CA ALA A 54 -13.25 -1.92 -1.61
C ALA A 54 -11.77 -1.72 -1.23
N PHE A 55 -10.86 -1.99 -2.17
CA PHE A 55 -9.43 -1.74 -1.97
C PHE A 55 -9.15 -0.26 -1.70
N HIS A 56 -9.72 0.66 -2.49
CA HIS A 56 -9.58 2.10 -2.28
C HIS A 56 -10.17 2.54 -0.94
N ASN A 57 -11.32 1.98 -0.52
CA ASN A 57 -11.95 2.33 0.77
C ASN A 57 -11.08 1.93 1.98
N ILE A 58 -10.34 0.81 1.88
CA ILE A 58 -9.46 0.33 2.96
C ILE A 58 -8.09 1.02 2.94
N TYR A 59 -7.49 1.15 1.76
CA TYR A 59 -6.09 1.53 1.61
C TYR A 59 -5.88 2.97 1.10
N GLY A 60 -6.92 3.64 0.61
CA GLY A 60 -6.85 4.97 0.01
C GLY A 60 -6.26 4.97 -1.41
N ASP A 61 -5.90 6.16 -1.89
CA ASP A 61 -5.38 6.37 -3.25
C ASP A 61 -3.92 5.93 -3.43
N GLU A 62 -3.08 6.17 -2.42
CA GLU A 62 -1.63 5.98 -2.50
C GLU A 62 -1.06 5.11 -1.37
N PRO A 63 -1.54 3.86 -1.19
CA PRO A 63 -1.04 3.01 -0.13
C PRO A 63 0.39 2.58 -0.38
N ARG A 64 1.27 2.82 0.60
CA ARG A 64 2.69 2.41 0.54
C ARG A 64 2.99 1.14 1.32
N MET A 65 2.00 0.62 2.02
CA MET A 65 2.11 -0.58 2.86
C MET A 65 0.86 -1.43 2.73
N LEU A 66 1.04 -2.74 2.63
CA LEU A 66 -0.04 -3.73 2.62
C LEU A 66 0.24 -4.76 3.71
N TYR A 67 -0.67 -4.82 4.69
CA TYR A 67 -0.70 -5.86 5.70
C TYR A 67 -1.41 -7.09 5.14
N GLY A 68 -0.81 -8.27 5.29
CA GLY A 68 -1.38 -9.49 4.75
C GLY A 68 -0.83 -10.77 5.35
N TYR A 69 -1.24 -11.88 4.75
CA TYR A 69 -0.76 -13.22 5.06
C TYR A 69 -0.37 -13.95 3.78
N LEU A 70 0.61 -14.85 3.88
CA LEU A 70 1.00 -15.71 2.77
C LEU A 70 0.10 -16.96 2.77
N PRO A 71 -0.54 -17.30 1.62
CA PRO A 71 -1.51 -18.41 1.56
C PRO A 71 -0.89 -19.80 1.76
N TYR A 72 0.43 -19.95 1.54
CA TYR A 72 1.11 -21.24 1.56
C TYR A 72 2.31 -21.26 2.49
N ALA A 73 2.80 -22.47 2.82
CA ALA A 73 3.91 -22.64 3.77
C ALA A 73 5.28 -22.29 3.20
N THR A 74 5.48 -22.38 1.88
CA THR A 74 6.83 -22.27 1.30
C THR A 74 6.95 -21.10 0.36
N VAL A 75 8.18 -20.58 0.20
CA VAL A 75 8.47 -19.47 -0.71
C VAL A 75 8.03 -19.82 -2.13
N GLU A 76 8.33 -21.01 -2.64
CA GLU A 76 8.06 -21.40 -4.03
C GLU A 76 6.58 -21.38 -4.38
N ARG A 77 5.71 -21.62 -3.39
CA ARG A 77 4.27 -21.60 -3.56
C ARG A 77 3.68 -20.20 -3.53
N ASN A 78 4.25 -19.30 -2.73
CA ASN A 78 3.77 -17.94 -2.61
C ASN A 78 4.40 -17.01 -3.65
N TRP A 79 5.65 -17.25 -4.02
CA TRP A 79 6.51 -16.38 -4.81
C TRP A 79 7.03 -17.09 -6.05
N SER A 80 6.35 -16.86 -7.16
CA SER A 80 6.71 -17.45 -8.44
C SER A 80 7.57 -16.48 -9.26
N THR A 81 8.81 -16.87 -9.54
CA THR A 81 9.74 -16.10 -10.36
C THR A 81 10.08 -16.85 -11.64
N TRP A 82 9.90 -16.19 -12.78
CA TRP A 82 10.21 -16.76 -14.09
C TRP A 82 10.73 -15.70 -15.04
N LYS A 83 11.41 -16.13 -16.11
CA LYS A 83 11.65 -15.32 -17.29
C LYS A 83 10.61 -15.65 -18.35
N GLU A 84 9.95 -14.64 -18.91
CA GLU A 84 8.86 -14.80 -19.86
C GLU A 84 9.11 -14.00 -21.14
N SER A 85 8.79 -14.63 -22.27
CA SER A 85 8.77 -13.98 -23.58
C SER A 85 7.33 -13.90 -24.06
N TRP A 86 6.88 -12.69 -24.40
CA TRP A 86 5.52 -12.39 -24.84
C TRP A 86 5.54 -11.87 -26.28
N GLY A 87 4.78 -12.50 -27.16
CA GLY A 87 4.60 -12.07 -28.54
C GLY A 87 3.51 -11.00 -28.64
N LYS A 88 3.67 -10.04 -29.56
CA LYS A 88 2.73 -8.91 -29.75
C LYS A 88 1.28 -9.33 -30.04
N ARG A 89 1.07 -10.49 -30.68
CA ARG A 89 -0.27 -10.98 -31.11
C ARG A 89 -0.66 -12.36 -30.55
N ILE A 90 0.32 -13.15 -30.11
CA ILE A 90 0.14 -14.58 -29.81
C ILE A 90 0.05 -14.83 -28.28
N GLY A 91 0.40 -13.83 -27.46
CA GLY A 91 0.47 -13.99 -26.01
C GLY A 91 1.80 -14.59 -25.57
N LEU A 92 1.78 -15.44 -24.52
CA LEU A 92 3.00 -16.03 -23.97
C LEU A 92 3.66 -16.96 -25.01
N MET A 93 4.86 -16.63 -25.47
CA MET A 93 5.60 -17.51 -26.38
C MET A 93 6.29 -18.63 -25.60
N HIS A 94 7.00 -18.27 -24.54
CA HIS A 94 7.58 -19.23 -23.61
C HIS A 94 7.90 -18.62 -22.25
N ARG A 95 8.07 -19.51 -21.27
CA ARG A 95 8.50 -19.25 -19.90
C ARG A 95 9.71 -20.15 -19.60
N CYS A 96 10.72 -19.60 -18.96
CA CYS A 96 11.97 -20.28 -18.62
C CYS A 96 12.51 -19.87 -17.24
N ASP A 97 13.42 -20.68 -16.71
CA ASP A 97 14.25 -20.37 -15.52
C ASP A 97 15.50 -19.54 -15.87
N GLY A 98 15.68 -19.22 -17.16
CA GLY A 98 16.86 -18.56 -17.71
C GLY A 98 17.78 -19.49 -18.49
N ASN A 99 17.71 -20.78 -18.25
CA ASN A 99 18.48 -21.83 -18.90
C ASN A 99 17.60 -22.70 -19.80
N TYR A 100 16.48 -23.19 -19.26
CA TYR A 100 15.55 -24.11 -19.90
C TYR A 100 14.12 -23.59 -19.87
N MET A 101 13.37 -23.90 -20.92
CA MET A 101 11.95 -23.58 -21.02
C MET A 101 11.13 -24.59 -20.22
N VAL A 102 10.28 -24.09 -19.34
CA VAL A 102 9.32 -24.89 -18.55
C VAL A 102 7.92 -24.86 -19.16
N GLN A 103 7.65 -23.91 -20.05
CA GLN A 103 6.42 -23.84 -20.83
C GLN A 103 6.68 -23.10 -22.13
N TRP A 104 6.18 -23.59 -23.26
CA TRP A 104 6.31 -22.91 -24.55
C TRP A 104 5.14 -23.24 -25.46
N LEU A 105 4.88 -22.36 -26.42
CA LEU A 105 3.99 -22.64 -27.53
C LEU A 105 4.76 -23.48 -28.55
N ASP A 106 4.28 -24.69 -28.81
CA ASP A 106 4.88 -25.55 -29.81
C ASP A 106 4.60 -25.05 -31.23
N ASP A 107 5.64 -24.93 -32.05
CA ASP A 107 5.53 -24.32 -33.38
C ASP A 107 4.75 -25.19 -34.37
N THR A 108 4.74 -26.51 -34.17
CA THR A 108 4.08 -27.47 -35.06
C THR A 108 2.61 -27.63 -34.71
N THR A 109 2.32 -27.89 -33.44
CA THR A 109 0.97 -28.19 -32.95
C THR A 109 0.19 -26.94 -32.53
N LYS A 110 0.87 -25.79 -32.39
CA LYS A 110 0.32 -24.54 -31.83
C LYS A 110 -0.32 -24.72 -30.45
N LYS A 111 0.07 -25.75 -29.69
CA LYS A 111 -0.39 -26.03 -28.33
C LYS A 111 0.71 -25.72 -27.32
N TYR A 112 0.31 -25.37 -26.10
CA TYR A 112 1.27 -25.18 -25.01
C TYR A 112 1.78 -26.52 -24.49
N VAL A 113 3.10 -26.68 -24.50
CA VAL A 113 3.79 -27.75 -23.78
C VAL A 113 4.18 -27.22 -22.40
N ARG A 114 4.05 -28.05 -21.36
CA ARG A 114 4.43 -27.74 -19.97
C ARG A 114 5.37 -28.82 -19.46
N ASP A 115 6.56 -28.41 -19.06
CA ASP A 115 7.64 -29.27 -18.58
C ASP A 115 8.32 -28.63 -17.36
N TYR A 116 7.56 -28.49 -16.27
CA TYR A 116 8.09 -27.90 -15.04
C TYR A 116 9.13 -28.79 -14.33
N ASP A 117 9.13 -30.09 -14.62
CA ASP A 117 10.12 -31.06 -14.11
C ASP A 117 11.41 -31.09 -14.96
N LEU A 118 11.50 -30.26 -16.01
CA LEU A 118 12.65 -30.21 -16.93
C LEU A 118 13.04 -31.58 -17.53
N LYS A 119 12.06 -32.42 -17.88
CA LYS A 119 12.31 -33.73 -18.49
C LYS A 119 12.80 -33.62 -19.94
N LEU A 120 12.30 -32.62 -20.67
CA LEU A 120 12.63 -32.37 -22.07
C LEU A 120 13.86 -31.45 -22.21
N LYS A 121 14.23 -30.72 -21.15
CA LYS A 121 15.40 -29.81 -21.09
C LYS A 121 15.54 -28.91 -22.32
N ARG A 122 14.42 -28.40 -22.84
CA ARG A 122 14.45 -27.55 -24.04
C ARG A 122 15.12 -26.21 -23.67
N PRO A 123 16.24 -25.81 -24.32
CA PRO A 123 16.99 -24.63 -23.91
C PRO A 123 16.20 -23.35 -24.18
N CYS A 124 16.34 -22.37 -23.29
CA CYS A 124 15.86 -21.01 -23.50
C CYS A 124 16.60 -20.40 -24.70
N PRO A 125 15.91 -19.86 -25.72
CA PRO A 125 16.56 -19.26 -26.90
C PRO A 125 17.52 -18.10 -26.58
N PHE A 126 17.35 -17.46 -25.43
CA PHE A 126 18.20 -16.35 -24.97
C PHE A 126 19.11 -16.74 -23.80
N GLY A 127 19.09 -18.01 -23.40
CA GLY A 127 19.90 -18.56 -22.32
C GLY A 127 21.30 -18.95 -22.78
N PRO A 128 22.19 -19.32 -21.83
CA PRO A 128 23.56 -19.74 -22.14
C PRO A 128 23.62 -21.07 -22.91
N PHE A 129 22.62 -21.93 -22.77
CA PHE A 129 22.55 -23.24 -23.42
C PHE A 129 21.85 -23.22 -24.79
N ALA A 130 21.53 -22.03 -25.33
CA ALA A 130 20.96 -21.93 -26.66
C ALA A 130 22.02 -22.24 -27.72
N GLU A 131 21.77 -23.23 -28.59
CA GLU A 131 22.66 -23.54 -29.73
C GLU A 131 22.86 -22.32 -30.64
N LYS A 132 21.80 -21.53 -30.80
CA LYS A 132 21.83 -20.23 -31.48
C LYS A 132 21.02 -19.24 -30.65
N LYS A 133 21.61 -18.08 -30.34
CA LYS A 133 20.87 -17.01 -29.67
C LYS A 133 19.68 -16.59 -30.54
N GLY A 134 18.49 -16.64 -29.94
CA GLY A 134 17.25 -16.22 -30.58
C GLY A 134 17.34 -14.76 -31.05
N ARG A 135 16.68 -14.46 -32.16
CA ARG A 135 16.50 -13.09 -32.64
C ARG A 135 15.26 -12.49 -31.98
N GLY A 136 15.33 -11.24 -31.54
CA GLY A 136 14.18 -10.51 -30.98
C GLY A 136 14.38 -10.07 -29.52
N THR A 137 13.27 -9.76 -28.86
CA THR A 137 13.29 -9.25 -27.48
C THR A 137 13.59 -10.38 -26.50
N PRO A 138 14.63 -10.24 -25.65
CA PRO A 138 14.98 -11.26 -24.66
C PRO A 138 13.86 -11.46 -23.63
N CYS A 139 13.88 -12.61 -22.97
CA CYS A 139 12.92 -12.92 -21.90
C CYS A 139 13.04 -11.92 -20.76
N LYS A 140 11.91 -11.41 -20.29
CA LYS A 140 11.85 -10.50 -19.15
C LYS A 140 11.52 -11.28 -17.89
N GLN A 141 12.23 -10.98 -16.82
CA GLN A 141 11.95 -11.49 -15.49
C GLN A 141 10.60 -10.98 -14.98
N VAL A 142 9.85 -11.86 -14.32
CA VAL A 142 8.55 -11.56 -13.72
C VAL A 142 8.46 -12.32 -12.40
N GLY A 143 8.18 -11.60 -11.33
CA GLY A 143 7.83 -12.13 -10.03
C GLY A 143 6.35 -11.95 -9.74
N ARG A 144 5.72 -12.98 -9.16
CA ARG A 144 4.32 -12.99 -8.76
C ARG A 144 4.19 -13.47 -7.32
N LEU A 145 3.89 -12.56 -6.39
CA LEU A 145 3.68 -12.86 -4.98
C LEU A 145 2.18 -12.98 -4.72
N SER A 146 1.76 -14.07 -4.10
CA SER A 146 0.40 -14.26 -3.63
C SER A 146 0.29 -13.74 -2.20
N LEU A 147 -0.64 -12.82 -1.96
CA LEU A 147 -0.85 -12.19 -0.65
C LEU A 147 -2.33 -12.13 -0.33
N ILE A 148 -2.72 -12.62 0.83
CA ILE A 148 -4.07 -12.46 1.36
C ILE A 148 -4.12 -11.13 2.11
N LEU A 149 -5.13 -10.31 1.86
CA LEU A 149 -5.32 -9.01 2.52
C LEU A 149 -6.54 -9.08 3.46
N PRO A 150 -6.34 -9.27 4.78
CA PRO A 150 -7.43 -9.45 5.75
C PRO A 150 -8.46 -8.34 5.77
N GLU A 151 -8.01 -7.08 5.80
CA GLU A 151 -8.90 -5.93 5.87
C GLU A 151 -9.73 -5.80 4.59
N LEU A 152 -9.14 -6.10 3.43
CA LEU A 152 -9.90 -6.20 2.19
C LEU A 152 -10.93 -7.33 2.24
N MET A 153 -10.56 -8.51 2.74
CA MET A 153 -11.53 -9.61 2.84
C MET A 153 -12.69 -9.29 3.79
N LYS A 154 -12.41 -8.63 4.93
CA LYS A 154 -13.45 -8.16 5.85
C LYS A 154 -14.37 -7.16 5.15
N GLU A 155 -13.81 -6.18 4.44
CA GLU A 155 -14.57 -5.18 3.69
C GLU A 155 -15.50 -5.81 2.66
N LEU A 156 -14.98 -6.77 1.89
CA LEU A 156 -15.75 -7.50 0.89
C LEU A 156 -16.83 -8.40 1.53
N LEU A 157 -16.58 -8.91 2.74
CA LEU A 157 -17.51 -9.76 3.47
C LEU A 157 -18.71 -8.95 4.02
N PHE A 158 -18.44 -7.80 4.63
CA PHE A 158 -19.47 -7.01 5.29
C PHE A 158 -20.19 -6.05 4.32
N ASN A 159 -19.47 -5.46 3.36
CA ASN A 159 -20.00 -4.42 2.48
C ASN A 159 -20.02 -4.87 1.00
N GLY A 160 -19.87 -6.17 0.71
CA GLY A 160 -19.77 -6.72 -0.64
C GLY A 160 -20.92 -6.31 -1.58
N ALA A 161 -22.14 -6.20 -1.05
CA ALA A 161 -23.32 -5.79 -1.81
C ALA A 161 -23.20 -4.36 -2.36
N GLU A 162 -22.55 -3.44 -1.62
CA GLU A 162 -22.31 -2.06 -2.07
C GLU A 162 -21.36 -2.00 -3.28
N TYR A 163 -20.52 -3.02 -3.43
CA TYR A 163 -19.59 -3.17 -4.55
C TYR A 163 -20.16 -4.01 -5.70
N GLY A 164 -21.47 -4.32 -5.66
CA GLY A 164 -22.14 -5.10 -6.70
C GLY A 164 -21.77 -6.59 -6.69
N MET A 165 -21.36 -7.14 -5.53
CA MET A 165 -21.05 -8.56 -5.39
C MET A 165 -22.16 -9.28 -4.62
N GLU A 166 -22.70 -10.34 -5.20
CA GLU A 166 -23.67 -11.22 -4.52
C GLU A 166 -23.02 -12.07 -3.42
N THR A 167 -21.75 -12.44 -3.63
CA THR A 167 -20.96 -13.23 -2.67
C THR A 167 -19.55 -12.68 -2.55
N ALA A 168 -19.08 -12.51 -1.31
CA ALA A 168 -17.73 -12.04 -1.04
C ALA A 168 -16.69 -13.05 -1.55
N PRO A 169 -15.76 -12.63 -2.43
CA PRO A 169 -14.79 -13.56 -2.99
C PRO A 169 -13.70 -13.87 -1.97
N LEU A 170 -13.54 -15.15 -1.63
CA LEU A 170 -12.37 -15.63 -0.91
C LEU A 170 -11.21 -15.78 -1.89
N GLY A 171 -10.18 -14.94 -1.71
CA GLY A 171 -9.06 -14.89 -2.65
C GLY A 171 -7.80 -14.26 -2.10
N PHE A 172 -6.75 -14.27 -2.94
CA PHE A 172 -5.51 -13.53 -2.71
C PHE A 172 -5.35 -12.45 -3.77
N VAL A 173 -4.55 -11.44 -3.48
CA VAL A 173 -4.05 -10.49 -4.49
C VAL A 173 -2.69 -10.96 -5.00
N THR A 174 -2.42 -10.71 -6.29
CA THR A 174 -1.12 -11.02 -6.88
C THR A 174 -0.29 -9.76 -7.01
N VAL A 175 0.79 -9.63 -6.26
CA VAL A 175 1.75 -8.54 -6.44
C VAL A 175 2.68 -8.92 -7.58
N ILE A 176 2.75 -8.07 -8.61
CA ILE A 176 3.59 -8.30 -9.78
C ILE A 176 4.72 -7.27 -9.84
N THR A 177 5.95 -7.76 -10.03
CA THR A 177 7.13 -6.93 -10.35
C THR A 177 7.98 -7.58 -11.44
N THR A 178 8.67 -6.74 -12.21
CA THR A 178 9.64 -7.16 -13.24
C THR A 178 11.03 -6.59 -12.96
N SER A 179 11.24 -5.98 -11.80
CA SER A 179 12.52 -5.41 -11.38
C SER A 179 13.44 -6.51 -10.87
N GLU A 180 14.64 -6.66 -11.44
CA GLU A 180 15.65 -7.61 -10.94
C GLU A 180 15.99 -7.38 -9.48
N HIS A 181 16.06 -6.12 -9.06
CA HIS A 181 16.37 -5.78 -7.67
C HIS A 181 15.24 -6.23 -6.74
N ASP A 182 13.98 -5.98 -7.10
CA ASP A 182 12.84 -6.42 -6.27
C ASP A 182 12.79 -7.95 -6.20
N LEU A 183 13.05 -8.63 -7.33
CA LEU A 183 13.04 -10.08 -7.38
C LEU A 183 14.10 -10.67 -6.46
N GLY A 184 15.31 -10.13 -6.49
CA GLY A 184 16.38 -10.55 -5.59
C GLY A 184 16.09 -10.24 -4.13
N ASN A 185 15.57 -9.04 -3.84
CA ASN A 185 15.29 -8.59 -2.48
C ASN A 185 14.19 -9.45 -1.82
N LEU A 186 13.01 -9.51 -2.46
CA LEU A 186 11.87 -10.27 -1.94
C LEU A 186 12.20 -11.75 -1.77
N SER A 187 12.98 -12.34 -2.67
CA SER A 187 13.37 -13.75 -2.53
C SER A 187 14.18 -13.96 -1.24
N ARG A 188 15.19 -13.11 -0.96
CA ARG A 188 15.99 -13.22 0.27
C ARG A 188 15.13 -13.07 1.51
N GLU A 189 14.30 -12.03 1.55
CA GLU A 189 13.43 -11.75 2.69
C GLU A 189 12.44 -12.90 2.94
N LEU A 190 11.81 -13.41 1.89
CA LEU A 190 10.87 -14.53 2.02
C LEU A 190 11.56 -15.81 2.49
N PHE A 191 12.77 -16.13 2.03
CA PHE A 191 13.51 -17.29 2.54
C PHE A 191 13.87 -17.12 4.03
N THR A 192 14.28 -15.91 4.45
CA THR A 192 14.50 -15.61 5.86
C THR A 192 13.22 -15.76 6.68
N LEU A 193 12.07 -15.29 6.16
CA LEU A 193 10.78 -15.45 6.84
C LEU A 193 10.35 -16.92 6.92
N GLU A 194 10.60 -17.72 5.88
CA GLU A 194 10.29 -19.16 5.90
C GLU A 194 11.11 -19.88 6.97
N GLU A 195 12.40 -19.58 7.08
CA GLU A 195 13.28 -20.10 8.13
C GLU A 195 12.79 -19.67 9.53
N GLN A 196 12.43 -18.40 9.70
CA GLN A 196 11.86 -17.89 10.96
C GLN A 196 10.56 -18.58 11.34
N GLY A 197 9.73 -18.95 10.37
CA GLY A 197 8.49 -19.70 10.58
C GLY A 197 8.70 -21.14 11.05
N GLY A 198 9.90 -21.68 10.89
CA GLY A 198 10.27 -23.02 11.35
C GLY A 198 9.36 -24.10 10.76
N ARG A 199 8.73 -24.92 11.62
CA ARG A 199 7.94 -26.08 11.18
C ARG A 199 6.71 -25.71 10.34
N ASP A 200 6.12 -24.54 10.59
CA ASP A 200 4.93 -24.08 9.88
C ASP A 200 5.29 -23.25 8.64
N GLY A 201 6.58 -22.91 8.48
CA GLY A 201 7.08 -22.06 7.41
C GLY A 201 6.33 -20.72 7.41
N LEU A 202 5.90 -20.30 6.23
CA LEU A 202 5.18 -19.05 6.00
C LEU A 202 3.68 -19.12 6.32
N ARG A 203 3.14 -20.28 6.73
CA ARG A 203 1.69 -20.39 7.02
C ARG A 203 1.32 -19.52 8.21
N GLN A 204 0.25 -18.74 8.04
CA GLN A 204 -0.31 -17.85 9.07
C GLN A 204 0.67 -16.78 9.59
N MET A 205 1.85 -16.65 9.00
CA MET A 205 2.77 -15.57 9.34
C MET A 205 2.19 -14.25 8.83
N PRO A 206 1.93 -13.26 9.71
CA PRO A 206 1.53 -11.94 9.28
C PRO A 206 2.72 -11.25 8.63
N VAL A 207 2.50 -10.66 7.46
CA VAL A 207 3.53 -9.98 6.69
C VAL A 207 3.08 -8.57 6.33
N ILE A 208 4.05 -7.67 6.22
CA ILE A 208 3.87 -6.31 5.75
C ILE A 208 4.73 -6.12 4.52
N LEU A 209 4.08 -5.88 3.38
CA LEU A 209 4.74 -5.50 2.14
C LEU A 209 4.79 -3.97 2.05
N ARG A 210 5.98 -3.39 1.81
CA ARG A 210 6.21 -1.93 1.80
C ARG A 210 6.89 -1.46 0.52
N ARG A 211 6.63 -0.21 0.14
CA ARG A 211 7.46 0.59 -0.79
C ARG A 211 8.47 1.40 0.02
N VAL A 212 9.77 1.21 -0.23
CA VAL A 212 10.86 1.91 0.49
C VAL A 212 11.84 2.51 -0.52
N LEU A 213 12.24 3.76 -0.33
CA LEU A 213 13.21 4.42 -1.20
C LEU A 213 14.63 4.10 -0.75
N GLU A 214 15.40 3.43 -1.60
CA GLU A 214 16.76 2.98 -1.27
C GLU A 214 17.76 3.29 -2.39
N ASP A 215 19.02 3.45 -2.00
CA ASP A 215 20.13 3.52 -2.94
C ASP A 215 20.51 2.11 -3.41
N VAL A 216 20.17 1.79 -4.64
CA VAL A 216 20.56 0.50 -5.25
C VAL A 216 21.78 0.66 -6.13
N GLY A 217 22.69 -0.31 -6.03
CA GLY A 217 23.83 -0.41 -6.93
C GLY A 217 23.39 -0.80 -8.33
N VAL A 218 23.69 0.04 -9.32
CA VAL A 218 23.41 -0.20 -10.74
C VAL A 218 24.74 -0.30 -11.49
N ARG A 219 24.84 -1.26 -12.41
CA ARG A 219 26.00 -1.42 -13.29
C ARG A 219 25.69 -0.78 -14.63
N PHE A 220 26.55 0.11 -15.07
CA PHE A 220 26.52 0.74 -16.39
C PHE A 220 27.75 0.32 -17.18
N GLU A 221 27.62 0.21 -18.50
CA GLU A 221 28.80 0.15 -19.37
C GLU A 221 29.37 1.57 -19.46
N GLY A 222 30.63 1.73 -19.03
CA GLY A 222 31.38 2.97 -19.18
C GLY A 222 31.70 3.27 -20.64
N LYS A 223 32.16 4.49 -20.90
CA LYS A 223 32.63 4.91 -22.24
C LYS A 223 33.72 3.99 -22.80
N ASP A 224 34.49 3.34 -21.93
CA ASP A 224 35.57 2.41 -22.29
C ASP A 224 35.13 0.94 -22.30
N GLY A 225 33.83 0.65 -22.23
CA GLY A 225 33.28 -0.71 -22.13
C GLY A 225 33.48 -1.39 -20.78
N LYS A 226 34.17 -0.74 -19.82
CA LYS A 226 34.34 -1.24 -18.46
C LYS A 226 33.07 -1.01 -17.63
N PRO A 227 32.63 -1.98 -16.81
CA PRO A 227 31.44 -1.81 -15.97
C PRO A 227 31.72 -0.79 -14.86
N LEU A 228 31.01 0.35 -14.90
CA LEU A 228 30.96 1.28 -13.78
C LEU A 228 29.82 0.90 -12.84
N LYS A 229 30.11 0.86 -11.55
CA LYS A 229 29.11 0.73 -10.49
C LYS A 229 28.76 2.13 -9.99
N THR A 230 27.47 2.47 -9.99
CA THR A 230 26.97 3.69 -9.35
C THR A 230 25.78 3.36 -8.46
N LYS A 231 25.37 4.30 -7.62
CA LYS A 231 24.16 4.18 -6.79
C LYS A 231 23.05 5.03 -7.39
N GLN A 232 21.85 4.48 -7.44
CA GLN A 232 20.64 5.21 -7.83
C GLN A 232 19.55 5.00 -6.80
N LYS A 233 18.85 6.08 -6.45
CA LYS A 233 17.64 6.00 -5.63
C LYS A 233 16.53 5.32 -6.43
N LYS A 234 16.02 4.20 -5.93
CA LYS A 234 14.85 3.50 -6.50
C LYS A 234 13.91 3.10 -5.38
N TRP A 235 12.62 3.15 -5.69
CA TRP A 235 11.61 2.61 -4.79
C TRP A 235 11.60 1.07 -4.92
N MET A 236 11.91 0.41 -3.82
CA MET A 236 12.06 -1.03 -3.67
C MET A 236 10.83 -1.66 -3.03
N LEU A 237 10.63 -2.96 -3.28
CA LEU A 237 9.68 -3.79 -2.53
C LEU A 237 10.40 -4.51 -1.38
N HIS A 238 9.87 -4.33 -0.18
CA HIS A 238 10.34 -4.97 1.06
C HIS A 238 9.20 -5.72 1.71
N ILE A 239 9.44 -6.95 2.16
CA ILE A 239 8.51 -7.74 2.95
C ILE A 239 9.14 -8.13 4.29
N SER A 240 8.41 -7.89 5.37
CA SER A 240 8.81 -8.27 6.72
C SER A 240 7.63 -8.88 7.47
N THR A 241 7.90 -9.59 8.57
CA THR A 241 6.84 -9.92 9.53
C THR A 241 6.50 -8.71 10.43
N THR A 242 5.49 -8.83 11.27
CA THR A 242 5.14 -7.84 12.31
C THR A 242 6.00 -7.98 13.55
N ASN A 243 6.20 -6.86 14.27
CA ASN A 243 6.85 -6.87 15.57
C ASN A 243 6.13 -7.78 16.58
N ASP A 244 4.80 -7.78 16.61
CA ASP A 244 4.02 -8.58 17.56
C ASP A 244 4.24 -10.07 17.38
N TYR A 245 4.30 -10.53 16.12
CA TYR A 245 4.64 -11.91 15.81
C TYR A 245 6.02 -12.29 16.32
N ILE A 246 7.03 -11.44 16.14
CA ILE A 246 8.39 -11.67 16.64
C ILE A 246 8.39 -11.75 18.17
N ILE A 247 7.70 -10.80 18.84
CA ILE A 247 7.58 -10.76 20.31
C ILE A 247 6.91 -12.04 20.82
N GLN A 248 5.81 -12.47 20.20
CA GLN A 248 5.10 -13.70 20.55
C GLN A 248 5.98 -14.94 20.36
N GLN A 249 6.78 -15.00 19.29
CA GLN A 249 7.69 -16.11 19.02
C GLN A 249 8.83 -16.19 20.05
N LEU A 250 9.38 -15.05 20.45
CA LEU A 250 10.39 -14.97 21.52
C LEU A 250 9.80 -15.42 22.86
N ALA A 251 8.61 -14.92 23.22
CA ALA A 251 7.91 -15.33 24.44
C ALA A 251 7.59 -16.83 24.47
N ALA A 252 7.16 -17.41 23.35
CA ALA A 252 6.92 -18.85 23.23
C ALA A 252 8.21 -19.67 23.37
N THR A 253 9.33 -19.15 22.86
CA THR A 253 10.65 -19.78 23.00
C THR A 253 11.13 -19.75 24.46
N GLU A 254 10.97 -18.62 25.14
CA GLU A 254 11.27 -18.48 26.56
C GLU A 254 10.41 -19.40 27.43
N ALA A 255 9.10 -19.49 27.17
CA ALA A 255 8.22 -20.40 27.86
C ALA A 255 8.65 -21.87 27.69
N ARG A 256 9.04 -22.29 26.47
CA ARG A 256 9.59 -23.64 26.23
C ARG A 256 10.89 -23.87 26.99
N ARG A 257 11.79 -22.88 27.04
CA ARG A 257 13.03 -22.96 27.84
C ARG A 257 12.74 -23.11 29.33
N GLN A 258 11.78 -22.35 29.87
CA GLN A 258 11.38 -22.45 31.28
C GLN A 258 10.75 -23.81 31.61
N ILE A 259 9.90 -24.35 30.74
CA ILE A 259 9.32 -25.69 30.90
C ILE A 259 10.43 -26.74 30.88
N ALA A 260 11.35 -26.66 29.92
CA ALA A 260 12.47 -27.59 29.80
C ALA A 260 13.38 -27.55 31.05
N ALA A 261 13.71 -26.34 31.53
CA ALA A 261 14.46 -26.15 32.77
C ALA A 261 13.76 -26.74 34.01
N LYS A 262 12.43 -26.63 34.11
CA LYS A 262 11.64 -27.23 35.20
C LYS A 262 11.51 -28.74 35.11
N SER A 263 11.52 -29.30 33.90
CA SER A 263 11.37 -30.73 33.65
C SER A 263 12.68 -31.53 33.78
N GLY A 264 13.83 -30.87 33.96
CA GLY A 264 15.14 -31.52 33.98
C GLY A 264 15.61 -32.08 32.63
N VAL A 265 14.77 -32.00 31.60
CA VAL A 265 15.09 -32.37 30.22
C VAL A 265 15.58 -31.11 29.52
N MET A 266 16.90 -31.00 29.30
CA MET A 266 17.42 -29.94 28.44
C MET A 266 16.74 -30.03 27.07
N PRO A 267 16.21 -28.92 26.52
CA PRO A 267 15.65 -28.94 25.20
C PRO A 267 16.81 -29.23 24.24
N GLN A 268 16.77 -30.37 23.54
CA GLN A 268 17.68 -30.56 22.44
C GLN A 268 17.46 -29.42 21.45
N PRO A 269 18.53 -28.78 20.93
CA PRO A 269 18.39 -27.89 19.80
C PRO A 269 17.63 -28.64 18.70
N PRO A 270 16.78 -27.97 17.91
CA PRO A 270 16.19 -28.61 16.74
C PRO A 270 17.32 -29.26 15.96
N ALA A 271 17.14 -30.54 15.61
CA ALA A 271 18.15 -31.31 14.89
C ALA A 271 18.69 -30.46 13.75
N THR A 272 19.96 -30.08 13.87
CA THR A 272 20.68 -29.28 12.90
C THR A 272 20.48 -29.95 11.55
N THR A 273 19.66 -29.36 10.68
CA THR A 273 19.71 -29.65 9.26
C THR A 273 21.16 -29.46 8.88
N THR A 274 21.77 -30.53 8.37
CA THR A 274 23.17 -30.61 7.94
C THR A 274 23.72 -29.25 7.58
N ALA A 275 24.67 -28.75 8.39
CA ALA A 275 25.45 -27.60 8.03
C ALA A 275 26.04 -27.86 6.65
N LEU A 276 25.48 -27.21 5.63
CA LEU A 276 26.17 -27.07 4.36
C LEU A 276 27.43 -26.28 4.69
N VAL A 277 28.56 -26.96 4.59
CA VAL A 277 29.88 -26.35 4.48
C VAL A 277 29.73 -25.12 3.59
N PRO A 278 30.12 -23.92 4.04
CA PRO A 278 30.10 -22.76 3.17
C PRO A 278 30.97 -23.10 1.96
N ALA A 279 30.37 -23.14 0.78
CA ALA A 279 31.14 -23.10 -0.45
C ALA A 279 31.94 -21.80 -0.39
N ALA A 280 33.26 -21.95 -0.34
CA ALA A 280 34.20 -20.86 -0.39
C ALA A 280 34.05 -20.14 -1.74
N ASP A 281 33.19 -19.14 -1.77
CA ASP A 281 33.19 -18.03 -2.73
C ASP A 281 32.73 -16.79 -1.96
N VAL A 282 33.54 -16.41 -0.98
CA VAL A 282 33.53 -15.09 -0.38
C VAL A 282 34.02 -14.14 -1.47
N ILE A 283 33.11 -13.39 -2.09
CA ILE A 283 33.53 -12.16 -2.78
C ILE A 283 33.86 -11.17 -1.67
N GLU A 284 35.15 -11.09 -1.36
CA GLU A 284 35.72 -10.11 -0.43
C GLU A 284 35.27 -8.70 -0.86
N GLY A 285 34.42 -8.10 -0.04
CA GLY A 285 34.18 -6.67 -0.07
C GLY A 285 35.38 -5.98 0.55
N GLU A 286 36.40 -5.71 -0.25
CA GLU A 286 37.47 -4.78 0.14
C GLU A 286 36.85 -3.43 0.53
N TYR A 287 36.96 -3.10 1.81
CA TYR A 287 36.77 -1.75 2.31
C TYR A 287 37.91 -0.88 1.78
N TYR A 288 37.63 -0.05 0.78
CA TYR A 288 38.56 0.99 0.34
C TYR A 288 38.21 2.31 1.02
N GLU A 289 39.17 2.85 1.78
CA GLU A 289 39.16 4.22 2.24
C GLU A 289 39.23 5.16 1.03
N ALA A 290 38.43 6.24 1.08
CA ALA A 290 38.24 7.15 -0.03
C ALA A 290 39.50 7.99 -0.29
N PRO A 291 40.02 8.07 -1.53
CA PRO A 291 40.88 9.17 -1.91
C PRO A 291 40.03 10.44 -2.06
N VAL A 292 40.51 11.48 -1.39
CA VAL A 292 40.06 12.87 -1.46
C VAL A 292 40.18 13.40 -2.88
N THR A 293 39.11 14.04 -3.34
CA THR A 293 39.00 14.95 -4.50
C THR A 293 39.48 14.44 -5.86
N ALA A 294 38.52 14.13 -6.74
CA ALA A 294 38.70 14.24 -8.18
C ALA A 294 37.43 14.85 -8.79
N GLU A 295 37.62 15.96 -9.50
CA GLU A 295 36.57 16.76 -10.12
C GLU A 295 35.86 15.98 -11.25
N SER A 296 34.53 16.02 -11.25
CA SER A 296 33.71 15.38 -12.28
C SER A 296 33.78 16.19 -13.59
N PRO A 297 34.05 15.57 -14.76
CA PRO A 297 34.11 16.27 -16.05
C PRO A 297 32.72 16.46 -16.70
N TRP A 298 31.64 16.50 -15.92
CA TRP A 298 30.29 16.79 -16.40
C TRP A 298 29.78 18.09 -15.78
N ASN A 299 30.14 19.20 -16.44
CA ASN A 299 29.47 20.48 -16.27
C ASN A 299 28.33 20.54 -17.30
N GLY A 300 27.08 20.44 -16.85
CA GLY A 300 25.93 20.38 -17.75
C GLY A 300 24.60 20.05 -17.09
N GLY A 301 24.08 20.98 -16.29
CA GLY A 301 22.64 21.30 -16.20
C GLY A 301 21.74 20.33 -15.44
N ASN A 302 21.60 20.54 -14.13
CA ASN A 302 20.28 20.59 -13.47
C ASN A 302 20.43 21.24 -12.08
N GLY A 303 20.47 22.57 -12.08
CA GLY A 303 20.32 23.39 -10.87
C GLY A 303 18.88 23.89 -10.79
N ASN A 304 18.13 23.38 -9.82
CA ASN A 304 16.94 24.06 -9.30
C ASN A 304 17.42 25.23 -8.43
N GLU A 305 17.11 26.46 -8.83
CA GLU A 305 17.08 27.61 -7.91
C GLU A 305 15.81 28.43 -8.14
N ALA A 306 15.20 28.79 -7.02
CA ALA A 306 13.89 29.45 -6.93
C ALA A 306 13.95 30.92 -7.35
N PRO A 307 12.88 31.50 -7.96
CA PRO A 307 12.77 32.95 -8.05
C PRO A 307 11.83 33.53 -6.98
N LYS A 308 12.34 34.53 -6.24
CA LYS A 308 11.55 35.57 -5.55
C LYS A 308 11.35 36.79 -6.48
N PRO A 309 10.37 37.67 -6.22
CA PRO A 309 9.64 38.39 -7.28
C PRO A 309 10.12 39.84 -7.50
N ALA A 310 9.89 40.37 -8.71
CA ALA A 310 9.88 41.82 -8.95
C ALA A 310 8.84 42.26 -9.99
N ALA A 311 7.98 43.16 -9.52
CA ALA A 311 7.26 44.27 -10.16
C ALA A 311 6.74 44.20 -11.63
N LYS A 312 5.39 44.14 -11.71
CA LYS A 312 4.44 44.83 -12.61
C LYS A 312 4.98 45.56 -13.86
N LYS A 313 4.50 45.13 -15.04
CA LYS A 313 3.85 46.00 -16.06
C LYS A 313 2.71 45.23 -16.77
N LYS A 314 1.52 45.84 -16.86
CA LYS A 314 0.33 45.47 -17.65
C LYS A 314 0.08 46.63 -18.64
N PRO A 315 -0.81 46.53 -19.65
CA PRO A 315 -1.09 45.44 -20.60
C PRO A 315 -1.33 45.99 -22.04
N LYS A 316 -1.64 45.13 -23.03
CA LYS A 316 -2.69 45.44 -24.03
C LYS A 316 -3.45 44.18 -24.44
N ALA A 317 -4.75 44.36 -24.57
CA ALA A 317 -5.79 43.34 -24.62
C ALA A 317 -6.23 42.97 -26.04
N ALA A 318 -6.78 41.77 -26.20
CA ALA A 318 -7.82 41.49 -27.19
C ALA A 318 -8.85 40.54 -26.56
N ALA A 319 -10.09 41.02 -26.49
CA ALA A 319 -11.21 40.40 -25.81
C ALA A 319 -11.93 39.39 -26.71
N LYS A 320 -12.37 38.26 -26.14
CA LYS A 320 -13.58 37.56 -26.58
C LYS A 320 -14.42 37.14 -25.37
N LYS A 321 -15.60 37.76 -25.27
CA LYS A 321 -16.69 37.45 -24.33
C LYS A 321 -17.13 35.99 -24.50
N LYS A 322 -17.15 35.23 -23.40
CA LYS A 322 -18.07 34.11 -23.20
C LYS A 322 -18.68 34.24 -21.80
N THR A 323 -20.00 34.22 -21.78
CA THR A 323 -20.91 34.21 -20.63
C THR A 323 -20.56 33.07 -19.66
N LYS A 324 -20.37 33.41 -18.38
CA LYS A 324 -20.14 32.44 -17.29
C LYS A 324 -21.49 31.88 -16.80
N PRO A 325 -21.71 30.56 -16.83
CA PRO A 325 -22.54 29.92 -15.82
C PRO A 325 -21.79 29.98 -14.48
N ASN A 326 -22.52 30.24 -13.40
CA ASN A 326 -22.00 30.32 -12.04
C ASN A 326 -21.31 28.99 -11.65
N ALA A 327 -19.98 28.99 -11.62
CA ALA A 327 -19.19 27.88 -11.11
C ALA A 327 -19.14 27.98 -9.58
N THR A 328 -19.96 27.19 -8.89
CA THR A 328 -19.73 26.81 -7.50
C THR A 328 -18.37 26.13 -7.40
N ALA A 329 -17.57 26.58 -6.43
CA ALA A 329 -16.17 26.22 -6.27
C ALA A 329 -15.98 24.71 -6.00
N ALA A 330 -15.09 24.07 -6.77
CA ALA A 330 -14.56 22.76 -6.44
C ALA A 330 -13.76 22.86 -5.13
N GLY A 331 -14.19 22.15 -4.07
CA GLY A 331 -13.37 21.89 -2.88
C GLY A 331 -13.94 22.25 -1.50
N SER A 332 -15.25 22.43 -1.33
CA SER A 332 -15.88 22.56 0.00
C SER A 332 -16.64 21.28 0.39
N PRO A 333 -16.69 20.89 1.67
CA PRO A 333 -17.73 20.00 2.17
C PRO A 333 -19.08 20.62 1.80
N VAL A 334 -19.92 19.85 1.13
CA VAL A 334 -21.26 20.29 0.72
C VAL A 334 -22.24 19.86 1.80
N ASN A 335 -23.16 20.75 2.18
CA ASN A 335 -24.18 20.47 3.20
C ASN A 335 -25.29 19.53 2.67
N GLY A 336 -24.96 18.62 1.75
CA GLY A 336 -25.82 17.60 1.15
C GLY A 336 -27.19 18.15 0.73
N ASN A 337 -27.35 18.58 -0.51
CA ASN A 337 -28.69 18.93 -1.01
C ASN A 337 -29.51 17.69 -1.43
N GLY A 338 -29.07 16.49 -1.05
CA GLY A 338 -29.70 15.21 -1.40
C GLY A 338 -29.50 14.80 -2.87
N SER A 339 -28.63 15.49 -3.63
CA SER A 339 -28.31 15.06 -5.00
C SER A 339 -27.24 13.95 -5.01
N ALA A 340 -27.37 12.97 -5.90
CA ALA A 340 -26.45 11.84 -6.06
C ALA A 340 -24.99 12.22 -6.44
N VAL A 341 -24.71 13.52 -6.58
CA VAL A 341 -23.39 14.09 -6.92
C VAL A 341 -22.63 14.53 -5.67
N ASP A 342 -23.30 14.67 -4.51
CA ASP A 342 -22.71 15.16 -3.26
C ASP A 342 -22.08 14.01 -2.45
N ARG A 343 -20.84 13.64 -2.78
CA ARG A 343 -20.06 12.64 -2.01
C ARG A 343 -19.45 13.27 -0.75
N PRO A 344 -19.30 12.51 0.36
CA PRO A 344 -18.56 12.95 1.54
C PRO A 344 -17.14 13.42 1.19
N ALA A 345 -16.71 14.53 1.78
CA ALA A 345 -15.39 15.09 1.56
C ALA A 345 -14.31 14.32 2.34
N PRO A 346 -13.12 14.06 1.73
CA PRO A 346 -12.00 13.47 2.45
C PRO A 346 -11.57 14.32 3.68
N PRO A 347 -11.07 13.71 4.78
CA PRO A 347 -10.69 14.44 6.00
C PRO A 347 -9.79 15.66 5.78
N LYS A 348 -8.84 15.56 4.84
CA LYS A 348 -7.94 16.67 4.46
C LYS A 348 -8.67 17.86 3.85
N ILE A 349 -9.73 17.63 3.09
CA ILE A 349 -10.58 18.68 2.50
C ILE A 349 -11.43 19.34 3.57
N VAL A 350 -12.01 18.54 4.48
CA VAL A 350 -12.79 19.05 5.62
C VAL A 350 -11.91 19.92 6.52
N ARG A 351 -10.72 19.43 6.89
CA ARG A 351 -9.75 20.20 7.70
C ARG A 351 -9.32 21.49 7.02
N ARG A 352 -9.00 21.45 5.73
CA ARG A 352 -8.67 22.64 4.96
C ARG A 352 -9.79 23.67 5.04
N TRP A 353 -11.01 23.28 4.72
CA TRP A 353 -12.17 24.16 4.69
C TRP A 353 -12.47 24.76 6.08
N LEU A 354 -12.39 23.93 7.12
CA LEU A 354 -12.61 24.33 8.51
C LEU A 354 -11.53 25.28 9.03
N ARG A 355 -10.26 25.07 8.69
CA ARG A 355 -9.17 25.98 9.05
C ARG A 355 -9.21 27.29 8.25
N GLU A 356 -9.60 27.23 6.98
CA GLU A 356 -9.87 28.43 6.16
C GLU A 356 -10.99 29.30 6.77
N ARG A 357 -12.13 28.68 7.14
CA ARG A 357 -13.26 29.41 7.76
C ARG A 357 -13.04 29.78 9.22
N GLY A 358 -12.24 29.00 9.94
CA GLY A 358 -11.77 29.31 11.28
C GLY A 358 -10.68 30.40 11.31
N GLN A 359 -10.37 31.01 10.16
CA GLN A 359 -9.42 32.11 10.01
C GLN A 359 -7.98 31.78 10.46
N TRP A 360 -7.58 30.51 10.30
CA TRP A 360 -6.20 30.09 10.59
C TRP A 360 -5.23 30.71 9.57
N VAL A 361 -4.01 31.01 10.02
CA VAL A 361 -2.94 31.49 9.15
C VAL A 361 -2.46 30.32 8.30
N LYS A 362 -2.62 30.46 6.98
CA LYS A 362 -2.27 29.41 6.02
C LYS A 362 -0.77 29.10 6.08
N GLY A 363 -0.45 27.81 6.23
CA GLY A 363 0.91 27.28 6.09
C GLY A 363 1.34 27.06 4.64
N LYS A 364 2.37 26.24 4.43
CA LYS A 364 2.86 25.84 3.11
C LYS A 364 2.07 24.65 2.54
N ALA A 365 1.47 23.81 3.39
CA ALA A 365 0.73 22.63 2.95
C ALA A 365 -0.62 23.00 2.33
N ASN A 366 -0.98 22.31 1.24
CA ASN A 366 -2.24 22.56 0.53
C ASN A 366 -3.49 22.14 1.31
N ASP A 367 -3.34 21.26 2.31
CA ASP A 367 -4.41 20.71 3.16
C ASP A 367 -4.46 21.37 4.56
N TYR A 368 -3.73 22.47 4.74
CA TYR A 368 -3.65 23.25 5.99
C TYR A 368 -3.15 22.45 7.20
N SER A 369 -2.46 21.33 6.99
CA SER A 369 -1.90 20.55 8.09
C SER A 369 -0.88 21.34 8.93
N ASP A 370 -0.17 22.27 8.30
CA ASP A 370 0.85 23.14 8.89
C ASP A 370 0.35 24.58 9.11
N ALA A 371 -0.96 24.80 8.96
CA ALA A 371 -1.58 26.07 9.34
C ALA A 371 -1.50 26.26 10.86
N HIS A 372 -1.35 27.50 11.29
CA HIS A 372 -1.31 27.85 12.72
C HIS A 372 -2.40 28.85 13.05
N ARG A 373 -2.85 28.82 14.31
CA ARG A 373 -3.89 29.71 14.82
C ARG A 373 -3.39 31.15 14.87
N GLN A 374 -4.29 32.11 14.64
CA GLN A 374 -3.98 33.51 14.96
C GLN A 374 -3.79 33.64 16.48
N ALA A 375 -2.70 34.28 16.89
CA ALA A 375 -2.58 34.76 18.26
C ALA A 375 -3.75 35.74 18.52
N ASP A 376 -4.43 35.60 19.66
CA ASP A 376 -5.54 36.47 20.11
C ASP A 376 -6.95 36.15 19.58
N THR A 377 -7.33 34.87 19.47
CA THR A 377 -8.76 34.52 19.38
C THR A 377 -9.33 34.19 20.76
N GLN A 378 -10.17 35.08 21.27
CA GLN A 378 -10.93 34.90 22.50
C GLN A 378 -11.71 33.58 22.46
N GLN A 379 -11.50 32.73 23.47
CA GLN A 379 -12.25 31.49 23.60
C GLN A 379 -13.72 31.82 23.89
N VAL A 380 -14.63 31.04 23.30
CA VAL A 380 -16.05 31.15 23.65
C VAL A 380 -16.25 30.47 24.99
N ALA A 381 -17.13 31.04 25.84
CA ALA A 381 -17.48 30.41 27.11
C ALA A 381 -17.95 28.95 26.86
N PRO A 382 -17.42 27.95 27.59
CA PRO A 382 -17.72 26.54 27.32
C PRO A 382 -19.22 26.18 27.43
N ASP A 383 -19.97 26.94 28.21
CA ASP A 383 -21.42 26.82 28.42
C ASP A 383 -22.26 27.59 27.39
N ALA A 384 -21.62 28.32 26.47
CA ALA A 384 -22.33 29.01 25.40
C ALA A 384 -23.15 28.01 24.57
N LYS A 385 -24.41 28.38 24.29
CA LYS A 385 -25.35 27.56 23.51
C LYS A 385 -24.76 27.06 22.18
N ALA A 386 -23.88 27.84 21.55
CA ALA A 386 -23.22 27.47 20.30
C ALA A 386 -22.19 26.32 20.49
N VAL A 387 -21.41 26.34 21.56
CA VAL A 387 -20.43 25.28 21.89
C VAL A 387 -21.16 24.00 22.26
N GLN A 388 -22.21 24.09 23.08
CA GLN A 388 -23.06 22.94 23.42
C GLN A 388 -23.72 22.31 22.19
N ARG A 389 -24.12 23.14 21.21
CA ARG A 389 -24.71 22.69 19.95
C ARG A 389 -23.71 21.96 19.07
N VAL A 390 -22.47 22.44 18.97
CA VAL A 390 -21.38 21.71 18.28
C VAL A 390 -21.17 20.34 18.94
N ALA A 391 -21.08 20.30 20.27
CA ALA A 391 -20.90 19.05 21.01
C ALA A 391 -22.05 18.06 20.76
N ALA A 392 -23.30 18.54 20.76
CA ALA A 392 -24.48 17.71 20.50
C ALA A 392 -24.51 17.15 19.06
N LEU A 393 -24.23 17.99 18.05
CA LEU A 393 -24.23 17.57 16.65
C LEU A 393 -23.09 16.60 16.33
N MET A 394 -21.88 16.87 16.81
CA MET A 394 -20.75 15.94 16.66
C MET A 394 -21.01 14.64 17.44
N GLY A 395 -21.69 14.72 18.58
CA GLY A 395 -22.15 13.55 19.33
C GLY A 395 -23.04 12.67 18.47
N LYS A 396 -24.13 13.22 17.92
CA LYS A 396 -25.03 12.50 17.02
C LYS A 396 -24.35 11.94 15.77
N ALA A 397 -23.36 12.65 15.25
CA ALA A 397 -22.59 12.23 14.07
C ALA A 397 -21.67 11.02 14.35
N LEU A 398 -21.29 10.81 15.61
CA LEU A 398 -20.32 9.79 16.03
C LEU A 398 -20.95 8.66 16.87
N GLU A 399 -22.17 8.84 17.33
CA GLU A 399 -22.90 7.89 18.17
C GLU A 399 -23.12 6.56 17.43
N THR A 400 -22.66 5.47 18.03
CA THR A 400 -23.01 4.10 17.64
C THR A 400 -23.90 3.45 18.70
N ALA A 401 -24.55 2.34 18.36
CA ALA A 401 -25.50 1.64 19.25
C ALA A 401 -24.92 1.20 20.61
N ASN A 402 -23.58 1.20 20.77
CA ASN A 402 -22.89 0.73 21.97
C ASN A 402 -22.19 1.83 22.78
N ASP A 403 -22.29 3.10 22.36
CA ASP A 403 -21.50 4.18 22.97
C ASP A 403 -22.05 4.59 24.35
N LYS A 404 -21.14 4.69 25.34
CA LYS A 404 -21.43 5.23 26.68
C LYS A 404 -20.94 6.67 26.78
N GLY A 405 -21.58 7.51 27.59
CA GLY A 405 -21.41 8.97 27.58
C GLY A 405 -19.97 9.53 27.54
N ASN A 406 -19.03 8.95 28.29
CA ASN A 406 -17.62 9.40 28.30
C ASN A 406 -16.86 9.02 27.02
N ASP A 407 -17.21 7.91 26.38
CA ASP A 407 -16.58 7.46 25.13
C ASP A 407 -16.92 8.41 23.98
N LEU A 408 -18.16 8.88 23.93
CA LEU A 408 -18.59 9.86 22.93
C LEU A 408 -17.85 11.20 23.07
N ALA A 409 -17.50 11.61 24.30
CA ALA A 409 -16.69 12.81 24.51
C ALA A 409 -15.26 12.63 23.97
N LEU A 410 -14.64 11.48 24.24
CA LEU A 410 -13.31 11.15 23.72
C LEU A 410 -13.27 11.15 22.19
N LYS A 411 -14.26 10.51 21.54
CA LYS A 411 -14.37 10.50 20.07
C LYS A 411 -14.48 11.91 19.49
N ARG A 412 -15.29 12.78 20.09
CA ARG A 412 -15.37 14.20 19.67
C ARG A 412 -14.03 14.91 19.82
N HIS A 413 -13.33 14.69 20.93
CA HIS A 413 -12.03 15.32 21.18
C HIS A 413 -10.97 14.83 20.20
N SER A 414 -10.96 13.55 19.82
CA SER A 414 -10.08 13.04 18.76
C SER A 414 -10.34 13.72 17.41
N VAL A 415 -11.61 13.88 17.02
CA VAL A 415 -11.98 14.61 15.80
C VAL A 415 -11.52 16.07 15.87
N LEU A 416 -11.72 16.76 17.01
CA LEU A 416 -11.23 18.13 17.21
C LEU A 416 -9.70 18.22 17.22
N GLY A 417 -9.02 17.21 17.73
CA GLY A 417 -7.57 17.10 17.71
C GLY A 417 -7.05 17.09 16.28
N TYR A 418 -7.66 16.29 15.41
CA TYR A 418 -7.31 16.27 13.99
C TYR A 418 -7.59 17.61 13.26
N LEU A 419 -8.75 18.22 13.54
CA LEU A 419 -9.22 19.39 12.79
C LEU A 419 -8.54 20.70 13.24
N TYR A 420 -8.36 20.89 14.54
CA TYR A 420 -7.94 22.16 15.14
C TYR A 420 -6.88 22.01 16.24
N ASP A 421 -6.30 20.82 16.41
CA ASP A 421 -5.31 20.56 17.47
C ASP A 421 -5.89 20.87 18.87
N ARG A 422 -7.17 20.52 19.10
CA ARG A 422 -7.89 20.72 20.37
C ARG A 422 -8.31 19.41 21.02
N ASP A 423 -8.19 19.35 22.33
CA ASP A 423 -8.57 18.21 23.17
C ASP A 423 -9.94 18.40 23.86
N SER A 424 -10.64 19.51 23.59
CA SER A 424 -11.97 19.80 24.17
C SER A 424 -12.78 20.77 23.30
N THR A 425 -14.10 20.57 23.26
CA THR A 425 -15.05 21.52 22.66
C THR A 425 -15.03 22.88 23.35
N GLY A 426 -14.67 22.93 24.64
CA GLY A 426 -14.62 24.17 25.42
C GLY A 426 -13.45 25.10 25.06
N LEU A 427 -12.48 24.63 24.27
CA LEU A 427 -11.33 25.43 23.86
C LEU A 427 -11.53 26.16 22.53
N LEU A 428 -12.69 25.97 21.89
CA LEU A 428 -13.01 26.55 20.59
C LEU A 428 -13.21 28.08 20.68
N ASN A 429 -12.77 28.78 19.65
CA ASN A 429 -13.09 30.20 19.47
C ASN A 429 -14.33 30.42 18.59
N GLU A 430 -14.77 31.67 18.49
CA GLU A 430 -16.00 32.02 17.78
C GLU A 430 -15.97 31.63 16.29
N ALA A 431 -14.83 31.83 15.61
CA ALA A 431 -14.66 31.46 14.21
C ALA A 431 -14.67 29.93 14.00
N GLU A 432 -14.03 29.19 14.90
CA GLU A 432 -14.02 27.71 14.90
C GLU A 432 -15.44 27.15 15.14
N VAL A 433 -16.17 27.70 16.12
CA VAL A 433 -17.55 27.31 16.41
C VAL A 433 -18.46 27.60 15.21
N SER A 434 -18.33 28.78 14.60
CA SER A 434 -19.11 29.16 13.42
C SER A 434 -18.83 28.25 12.22
N ALA A 435 -17.56 27.92 11.99
CA ALA A 435 -17.15 27.00 10.92
C ALA A 435 -17.69 25.58 11.14
N LEU A 436 -17.57 25.03 12.36
CA LEU A 436 -18.10 23.71 12.71
C LEU A 436 -19.62 23.65 12.59
N LEU A 437 -20.34 24.68 13.05
CA LEU A 437 -21.79 24.74 12.89
C LEU A 437 -22.19 24.82 11.42
N ALA A 438 -21.48 25.60 10.60
CA ALA A 438 -21.76 25.68 9.17
C ALA A 438 -21.55 24.34 8.45
N TRP A 439 -20.58 23.54 8.90
CA TRP A 439 -20.31 22.20 8.39
C TRP A 439 -21.30 21.15 8.89
N LEU A 440 -21.69 21.19 10.16
CA LEU A 440 -22.55 20.17 10.77
C LEU A 440 -24.04 20.41 10.51
N LYS A 441 -24.44 21.64 10.19
CA LYS A 441 -25.84 22.01 9.98
C LYS A 441 -26.49 21.16 8.88
N SER A 442 -27.72 20.72 9.13
CA SER A 442 -28.56 20.02 8.16
C SER A 442 -28.92 20.93 6.96
N SER A 443 -29.28 20.32 5.83
CA SER A 443 -29.63 21.00 4.58
C SER A 443 -30.87 21.90 4.71
N ASP A 444 -31.80 21.53 5.59
CA ASP A 444 -32.97 22.33 6.01
C ASP A 444 -32.61 23.54 6.90
N GLY A 445 -31.33 23.67 7.26
CA GLY A 445 -30.87 24.71 8.16
C GLY A 445 -31.25 24.48 9.62
N SER A 446 -31.72 23.29 9.98
CA SER A 446 -31.91 22.90 11.38
C SER A 446 -30.59 22.48 12.02
N PHE A 447 -30.54 22.59 13.35
CA PHE A 447 -29.47 22.05 14.18
C PHE A 447 -29.95 20.86 15.01
N SER A 448 -31.02 20.22 14.56
CA SER A 448 -31.62 19.07 15.23
C SER A 448 -30.79 17.83 14.96
N ASN A 449 -30.33 17.63 13.73
CA ASN A 449 -29.49 16.52 13.30
C ASN A 449 -28.31 17.03 12.46
N PRO A 450 -27.16 16.33 12.46
CA PRO A 450 -26.08 16.64 11.53
C PRO A 450 -26.54 16.38 10.09
N ASN A 451 -25.95 17.07 9.09
CA ASN A 451 -26.22 16.68 7.70
C ASN A 451 -25.68 15.27 7.38
N ASP A 452 -26.26 14.66 6.36
CA ASP A 452 -26.04 13.25 5.98
C ASP A 452 -24.56 12.93 5.70
N ASN A 453 -23.83 13.87 5.08
CA ASN A 453 -22.41 13.70 4.77
C ASN A 453 -21.51 13.94 5.99
N ALA A 454 -21.85 14.89 6.85
CA ALA A 454 -21.04 15.26 8.02
C ALA A 454 -20.88 14.08 9.00
N ALA A 455 -21.89 13.20 9.12
CA ALA A 455 -21.77 11.99 9.93
C ALA A 455 -20.74 11.00 9.37
N VAL A 456 -20.66 10.84 8.05
CA VAL A 456 -19.67 9.99 7.39
C VAL A 456 -18.27 10.62 7.47
N GLU A 457 -18.19 11.93 7.31
CA GLU A 457 -16.95 12.70 7.39
C GLU A 457 -16.37 12.69 8.82
N CYS A 458 -17.19 12.91 9.85
CA CYS A 458 -16.79 12.80 11.26
C CYS A 458 -16.17 11.44 11.58
N ARG A 459 -16.81 10.34 11.14
CA ARG A 459 -16.29 8.98 11.34
C ARG A 459 -14.99 8.73 10.59
N SER A 460 -14.86 9.26 9.37
CA SER A 460 -13.63 9.18 8.58
C SER A 460 -12.47 9.93 9.23
N ILE A 461 -12.75 11.12 9.78
CA ILE A 461 -11.76 11.92 10.54
C ILE A 461 -11.35 11.21 11.83
N LEU A 462 -12.30 10.62 12.56
CA LEU A 462 -12.01 9.85 13.77
C LEU A 462 -11.06 8.68 13.46
N LYS A 463 -11.33 7.93 12.39
CA LYS A 463 -10.45 6.85 11.93
C LYS A 463 -9.04 7.37 11.64
N GLU A 464 -8.90 8.48 10.91
CA GLU A 464 -7.58 9.06 10.61
C GLU A 464 -6.86 9.58 11.87
N SER A 465 -7.60 10.13 12.83
CA SER A 465 -7.06 10.54 14.14
C SER A 465 -6.50 9.35 14.92
N LEU A 466 -7.23 8.24 14.98
CA LEU A 466 -6.80 7.02 15.70
C LEU A 466 -5.58 6.38 15.04
N ILE A 467 -5.52 6.38 13.70
CA ILE A 467 -4.35 5.95 12.93
C ILE A 467 -3.12 6.80 13.29
N LYS A 468 -3.27 8.14 13.34
CA LYS A 468 -2.16 9.03 13.71
C LYS A 468 -1.72 8.89 15.16
N ALA A 469 -2.65 8.59 16.07
CA ALA A 469 -2.35 8.34 17.48
C ALA A 469 -1.71 6.96 17.73
N GLY A 470 -1.56 6.11 16.70
CA GLY A 470 -1.06 4.74 16.85
C GLY A 470 -2.02 3.80 17.57
N GLN A 471 -3.30 4.18 17.71
CA GLN A 471 -4.33 3.45 18.47
C GLN A 471 -5.21 2.55 17.59
N ALA A 472 -4.76 2.19 16.39
CA ALA A 472 -5.54 1.48 15.38
C ALA A 472 -5.88 0.00 15.70
N GLU A 473 -5.75 -0.44 16.96
CA GLU A 473 -6.17 -1.79 17.40
C GLU A 473 -7.58 -1.82 18.03
N LEU A 474 -8.25 -0.69 18.26
CA LEU A 474 -9.59 -0.70 18.83
C LEU A 474 -10.66 -0.57 17.74
N ALA A 475 -11.43 -1.65 17.58
CA ALA A 475 -12.65 -1.68 16.76
C ALA A 475 -13.62 -0.59 17.22
N LEU A 476 -14.11 0.21 16.27
CA LEU A 476 -15.20 1.17 16.46
C LEU A 476 -16.57 0.50 16.42
#